data_AF-A7MRX7-F1
#
_entry.id   AF-A7MRX7-F1
#
_cell.length_a   1.000
_cell.length_b   1.000
_cell.length_c   1.000
_cell.angle_alpha   90.00
_cell.angle_beta   90.00
_cell.angle_gamma   90.00
#
_symmetry.space_group_name_H-M   'P 1'
#
loop_
_entity.id
_entity.type
_entity.pdbx_description
1 polymer ?
#
loop_
_entity_poly.entity_id
_entity_poly.type
_entity_poly.pdbx_seq_one_letter_code
_entity_poly.pdbx_strand_id
1 'polypeptide(L)'
;MSNKNYVTILMLLCAFSTSASAENKDDIDNIKNKIGDIQDSISQSQDTMQFVRSVSGSTFVPEPKHSKDMPSYSYFTIESYDIFSSPSGKRMIQAVITNNSGGGIKLKTSQIKAYFGGQVYLSPSSIEQDDKFAQGETKSVTLHFDENSASILGLTTRNY
;
A
#
# COMPACT_ATOMS: atom_id res chain seq x y z
N MET A 1 55.99 -9.37 -12.63
CA MET A 1 55.33 -10.26 -11.65
C MET A 1 53.91 -9.75 -11.44
N SER A 2 52.98 -9.91 -12.39
CA SER A 2 52.16 -11.10 -12.71
C SER A 2 51.60 -11.82 -11.49
N ASN A 3 50.29 -11.65 -11.24
CA ASN A 3 49.33 -12.67 -11.65
C ASN A 3 47.89 -12.12 -11.68
N LYS A 4 47.38 -11.97 -12.91
CA LYS A 4 45.97 -12.12 -13.24
C LYS A 4 45.69 -13.62 -13.25
N ASN A 5 44.62 -14.11 -12.61
CA ASN A 5 44.04 -15.43 -12.88
C ASN A 5 42.51 -15.31 -12.76
N TYR A 6 41.81 -15.16 -13.88
CA TYR A 6 41.20 -16.21 -14.71
C TYR A 6 39.84 -16.69 -14.18
N VAL A 7 38.82 -16.17 -14.86
CA VAL A 7 37.54 -16.82 -15.16
C VAL A 7 37.78 -18.28 -15.58
N THR A 8 36.76 -19.12 -15.37
CA THR A 8 36.51 -20.45 -15.96
C THR A 8 36.88 -21.64 -15.06
N ILE A 9 35.88 -22.23 -14.39
CA ILE A 9 35.86 -23.67 -14.14
C ILE A 9 34.73 -24.25 -15.00
N LEU A 10 35.16 -24.76 -16.15
CA LEU A 10 34.41 -25.56 -17.10
C LEU A 10 34.38 -27.00 -16.60
N MET A 11 33.20 -27.59 -16.70
CA MET A 11 32.80 -29.00 -16.61
C MET A 11 33.90 -30.07 -16.53
N LEU A 12 33.73 -31.00 -15.58
CA LEU A 12 34.20 -32.38 -15.73
C LEU A 12 32.96 -33.29 -15.88
N LEU A 13 32.82 -33.87 -17.07
CA LEU A 13 31.76 -34.82 -17.44
C LEU A 13 32.15 -36.26 -17.05
N CYS A 14 31.13 -37.01 -16.62
CA CYS A 14 30.92 -38.45 -16.85
C CYS A 14 31.86 -39.47 -16.19
N ALA A 15 31.28 -40.25 -15.28
CA ALA A 15 31.15 -41.71 -15.48
C ALA A 15 30.26 -42.29 -14.38
N PHE A 16 29.04 -42.72 -14.72
CA PHE A 16 28.41 -43.99 -14.31
C PHE A 16 27.12 -44.14 -15.12
N SER A 17 27.19 -45.00 -16.15
CA SER A 17 26.03 -45.39 -16.94
C SER A 17 25.59 -46.79 -16.49
N THR A 18 24.49 -46.89 -15.75
CA THR A 18 23.58 -48.05 -15.81
C THR A 18 22.16 -47.58 -15.59
N SER A 19 21.29 -48.07 -16.46
CA SER A 19 19.89 -47.71 -16.69
C SER A 19 18.97 -47.79 -15.46
N ALA A 20 18.34 -46.67 -15.15
CA ALA A 20 17.01 -46.59 -14.56
C ALA A 20 16.31 -45.37 -15.18
N SER A 21 15.68 -45.58 -16.34
CA SER A 21 14.84 -44.55 -16.97
C SER A 21 13.43 -44.63 -16.38
N ALA A 22 13.26 -44.12 -15.16
CA ALA A 22 11.97 -43.79 -14.58
C ALA A 22 12.18 -42.92 -13.33
N GLU A 23 12.76 -41.74 -13.46
CA GLU A 23 12.79 -40.74 -12.40
C GLU A 23 12.90 -39.34 -13.03
N ASN A 24 12.42 -38.32 -12.30
CA ASN A 24 12.58 -36.89 -12.59
C ASN A 24 11.57 -36.14 -13.47
N LYS A 25 10.33 -36.62 -13.70
CA LYS A 25 9.23 -35.66 -14.00
C LYS A 25 8.58 -35.17 -12.72
N ASP A 26 8.26 -36.11 -11.82
CA ASP A 26 7.63 -35.80 -10.54
C ASP A 26 8.49 -34.85 -9.67
N ASP A 27 9.82 -35.02 -9.66
CA ASP A 27 10.73 -34.14 -8.92
C ASP A 27 10.84 -32.73 -9.54
N ILE A 28 10.88 -32.62 -10.86
CA ILE A 28 10.90 -31.33 -11.57
C ILE A 28 9.57 -30.59 -11.38
N ASP A 29 8.45 -31.30 -11.51
CA ASP A 29 7.12 -30.74 -11.28
C ASP A 29 6.94 -30.32 -9.81
N ASN A 30 7.46 -31.10 -8.86
CA ASN A 30 7.45 -30.76 -7.43
C ASN A 30 8.33 -29.52 -7.12
N ILE A 31 9.51 -29.41 -7.71
CA ILE A 31 10.35 -28.20 -7.60
C ILE A 31 9.63 -26.98 -8.19
N LYS A 32 9.03 -27.13 -9.38
CA LYS A 32 8.29 -26.04 -10.04
C LYS A 32 7.10 -25.57 -9.19
N ASN A 33 6.34 -26.50 -8.63
CA ASN A 33 5.22 -26.20 -7.75
C ASN A 33 5.70 -25.47 -6.48
N LYS A 34 6.76 -25.96 -5.81
CA LYS A 34 7.35 -25.29 -4.65
C LYS A 34 7.85 -23.88 -4.95
N ILE A 35 8.46 -23.67 -6.12
CA ILE A 35 8.89 -22.33 -6.55
C ILE A 35 7.67 -21.41 -6.75
N GLY A 36 6.59 -21.93 -7.34
CA GLY A 36 5.32 -21.21 -7.45
C GLY A 36 4.76 -20.80 -6.08
N ASP A 37 4.65 -21.75 -5.15
CA ASP A 37 4.15 -21.49 -3.79
C ASP A 37 4.98 -20.42 -3.06
N ILE A 38 6.31 -20.43 -3.25
CA ILE A 38 7.22 -19.42 -2.70
C ILE A 38 6.98 -18.06 -3.36
N GLN A 39 6.83 -18.00 -4.68
CA GLN A 39 6.54 -16.75 -5.40
C GLN A 39 5.23 -16.12 -4.94
N ASP A 40 4.20 -16.94 -4.74
CA ASP A 40 2.90 -16.49 -4.24
C ASP A 40 3.02 -15.97 -2.80
N SER A 41 3.73 -16.70 -1.94
CA SER A 41 3.98 -16.28 -0.54
C SER A 41 4.76 -14.96 -0.46
N ILE A 42 5.75 -14.77 -1.33
CA ILE A 42 6.51 -13.52 -1.43
C ILE A 42 5.58 -12.39 -1.88
N SER A 43 4.80 -12.61 -2.95
CA SER A 43 3.87 -11.61 -3.49
C SER A 43 2.84 -11.19 -2.45
N GLN A 44 2.25 -12.15 -1.73
CA GLN A 44 1.32 -11.89 -0.64
C GLN A 44 1.98 -11.12 0.50
N SER A 45 3.20 -11.47 0.88
CA SER A 45 3.95 -10.77 1.94
C SER A 45 4.26 -9.32 1.54
N GLN A 46 4.56 -9.07 0.26
CA GLN A 46 4.80 -7.73 -0.25
C GLN A 46 3.54 -6.86 -0.23
N ASP A 47 2.36 -7.46 -0.40
CA ASP A 47 1.08 -6.75 -0.45
C ASP A 47 0.34 -6.68 0.90
N THR A 48 0.83 -7.38 1.92
CA THR A 48 0.23 -7.35 3.25
C THR A 48 0.40 -5.96 3.88
N MET A 49 -0.73 -5.32 4.21
CA MET A 49 -0.75 -4.02 4.88
C MET A 49 -0.30 -4.15 6.33
N GLN A 50 0.74 -3.41 6.68
CA GLN A 50 1.28 -3.33 8.05
C GLN A 50 0.84 -2.04 8.72
N PHE A 51 0.39 -2.14 9.96
CA PHE A 51 0.07 -0.97 10.78
C PHE A 51 1.33 -0.12 11.02
N VAL A 52 1.19 1.21 10.91
CA VAL A 52 2.28 2.16 11.14
C VAL A 52 2.04 2.95 12.42
N ARG A 53 0.92 3.67 12.50
CA ARG A 53 0.54 4.48 13.68
C ARG A 53 -0.92 4.93 13.62
N SER A 54 -1.44 5.30 14.79
CA SER A 54 -2.70 6.02 14.96
C SER A 54 -2.46 7.51 15.10
N VAL A 55 -3.39 8.32 14.59
CA VAL A 55 -3.33 9.78 14.65
C VAL A 55 -4.69 10.34 15.03
N SER A 56 -4.72 11.28 15.97
CA SER A 56 -5.93 12.05 16.28
C SER A 56 -6.20 13.08 15.19
N GLY A 57 -7.46 13.31 14.84
CA GLY A 57 -7.89 14.30 13.85
C GLY A 57 -7.50 15.74 14.19
N SER A 58 -7.20 16.04 15.46
CA SER A 58 -6.68 17.34 15.89
C SER A 58 -5.19 17.54 15.64
N THR A 59 -4.48 16.53 15.12
CA THR A 59 -3.04 16.63 14.85
C THR A 59 -2.80 17.64 13.73
N PHE A 60 -1.86 18.55 13.94
CA PHE A 60 -1.49 19.53 12.93
C PHE A 60 -0.97 18.86 11.65
N VAL A 61 -1.60 19.17 10.54
CA VAL A 61 -1.14 18.84 9.19
C VAL A 61 -0.84 20.15 8.49
N PRO A 62 0.35 20.33 7.88
CA PRO A 62 0.65 21.54 7.13
C PRO A 62 -0.43 21.81 6.08
N GLU A 63 -0.78 23.08 5.89
CA GLU A 63 -1.75 23.46 4.87
C GLU A 63 -1.08 23.54 3.49
N PRO A 64 -1.73 23.06 2.40
CA PRO A 64 -1.21 23.21 1.05
C PRO A 64 -1.07 24.68 0.64
N LYS A 65 0.12 25.07 0.18
CA LYS A 65 0.38 26.46 -0.28
C LYS A 65 -0.28 26.80 -1.61
N HIS A 66 -0.55 25.80 -2.43
CA HIS A 66 -1.09 25.98 -3.78
C HIS A 66 -2.50 25.40 -3.87
N SER A 67 -3.40 26.10 -4.57
CA SER A 67 -4.81 25.72 -4.71
C SER A 67 -4.99 24.32 -5.30
N LYS A 68 -4.13 23.90 -6.25
CA LYS A 68 -4.14 22.55 -6.84
C LYS A 68 -3.94 21.44 -5.80
N ASP A 69 -3.22 21.75 -4.73
CA ASP A 69 -2.85 20.82 -3.69
C ASP A 69 -3.90 20.82 -2.56
N MET A 70 -4.81 21.79 -2.52
CA MET A 70 -5.91 21.83 -1.55
C MET A 70 -6.96 20.73 -1.82
N PRO A 71 -7.52 20.10 -0.78
CA PRO A 71 -8.77 19.37 -0.91
C PRO A 71 -9.90 20.28 -1.37
N SER A 72 -10.87 19.70 -2.09
CA SER A 72 -12.15 20.35 -2.35
C SER A 72 -12.90 20.56 -1.04
N TYR A 73 -13.72 21.62 -0.97
CA TYR A 73 -14.56 21.86 0.20
C TYR A 73 -15.48 20.66 0.51
N SER A 74 -15.69 20.42 1.78
CA SER A 74 -16.45 19.28 2.29
C SER A 74 -17.13 19.60 3.62
N TYR A 75 -18.14 18.83 3.97
CA TYR A 75 -18.76 18.87 5.30
C TYR A 75 -18.17 17.82 6.24
N PHE A 76 -17.06 17.18 5.86
CA PHE A 76 -16.50 16.04 6.57
C PHE A 76 -15.35 16.46 7.49
N THR A 77 -15.44 16.05 8.75
CA THR A 77 -14.36 16.24 9.73
C THR A 77 -13.69 14.91 10.03
N ILE A 78 -12.36 14.92 10.08
CA ILE A 78 -11.56 13.76 10.46
C ILE A 78 -11.48 13.73 11.99
N GLU A 79 -11.94 12.64 12.61
CA GLU A 79 -11.91 12.45 14.06
C GLU A 79 -10.61 11.76 14.50
N SER A 80 -10.23 10.72 13.76
CA SER A 80 -9.00 9.96 13.97
C SER A 80 -8.71 9.10 12.74
N TYR A 81 -7.50 8.58 12.63
CA TYR A 81 -7.16 7.64 11.58
C TYR A 81 -5.93 6.80 11.90
N ASP A 82 -5.91 5.59 11.34
CA ASP A 82 -4.79 4.66 11.38
C ASP A 82 -4.12 4.60 10.01
N ILE A 83 -2.80 4.65 9.98
CA ILE A 83 -2.00 4.56 8.77
C ILE A 83 -1.43 3.16 8.64
N PHE A 84 -1.51 2.62 7.43
CA PHE A 84 -0.95 1.34 7.07
C PHE A 84 -0.07 1.47 5.82
N SER A 85 0.89 0.55 5.69
CA SER A 85 1.70 0.41 4.49
C SER A 85 2.11 -1.01 4.20
N SER A 86 2.24 -1.35 2.93
CA SER A 86 2.85 -2.61 2.50
C SER A 86 4.33 -2.44 2.12
N PRO A 87 5.13 -3.53 2.15
CA PRO A 87 6.48 -3.53 1.56
C PRO A 87 6.51 -3.19 0.07
N SER A 88 5.47 -3.53 -0.71
CA SER A 88 5.32 -3.12 -2.12
C SER A 88 5.11 -1.62 -2.31
N GLY A 89 4.86 -0.87 -1.23
CA GLY A 89 4.66 0.58 -1.28
C GLY A 89 3.20 1.02 -1.32
N LYS A 90 2.24 0.10 -1.26
CA LYS A 90 0.81 0.43 -1.12
C LYS A 90 0.58 1.16 0.20
N ARG A 91 -0.29 2.16 0.17
CA ARG A 91 -0.64 2.95 1.36
C ARG A 91 -2.14 2.95 1.57
N MET A 92 -2.53 2.83 2.83
CA MET A 92 -3.92 2.80 3.22
C MET A 92 -4.10 3.61 4.50
N ILE A 93 -5.24 4.27 4.62
CA ILE A 93 -5.65 4.92 5.86
C ILE A 93 -7.03 4.41 6.22
N GLN A 94 -7.23 3.93 7.45
CA GLN A 94 -8.57 3.74 8.00
C GLN A 94 -8.93 4.99 8.81
N ALA A 95 -9.89 5.77 8.33
CA ALA A 95 -10.24 7.07 8.91
C ALA A 95 -11.64 7.04 9.51
N VAL A 96 -11.77 7.57 10.72
CA VAL A 96 -13.05 7.85 11.37
C VAL A 96 -13.44 9.28 11.02
N ILE A 97 -14.59 9.45 10.39
CA ILE A 97 -15.01 10.71 9.77
C ILE A 97 -16.46 11.01 10.15
N THR A 98 -16.75 12.28 10.46
CA THR A 98 -18.09 12.78 10.78
C THR A 98 -18.65 13.64 9.64
N ASN A 99 -19.92 13.43 9.26
CA ASN A 99 -20.65 14.27 8.32
C ASN A 99 -21.40 15.41 9.03
N ASN A 100 -20.96 16.65 8.85
CA ASN A 100 -21.58 17.84 9.42
C ASN A 100 -22.56 18.56 8.48
N SER A 101 -22.93 17.94 7.35
CA SER A 101 -23.93 18.52 6.44
C SER A 101 -25.35 18.37 6.98
N GLY A 102 -26.28 19.16 6.45
CA GLY A 102 -27.71 19.05 6.78
C GLY A 102 -28.43 17.86 6.15
N GLY A 103 -27.72 16.85 5.64
CA GLY A 103 -28.34 15.72 4.94
C GLY A 103 -27.40 14.55 4.64
N GLY A 104 -27.93 13.57 3.91
CA GLY A 104 -27.22 12.33 3.59
C GLY A 104 -26.25 12.47 2.41
N ILE A 105 -24.93 12.38 2.63
CA ILE A 105 -23.90 12.55 1.58
C ILE A 105 -22.79 11.48 1.62
N LYS A 106 -22.08 11.27 0.50
CA LYS A 106 -20.89 10.40 0.42
C LYS A 106 -19.61 11.24 0.43
N LEU A 107 -18.55 10.72 1.04
CA LEU A 107 -17.21 11.30 0.95
C LEU A 107 -16.63 11.02 -0.43
N LYS A 108 -16.04 12.05 -1.06
CA LYS A 108 -15.38 11.95 -2.37
C LYS A 108 -13.86 12.00 -2.21
N THR A 109 -13.13 11.31 -3.10
CA THR A 109 -11.65 11.31 -3.13
C THR A 109 -11.06 12.72 -3.24
N SER A 110 -11.72 13.65 -3.92
CA SER A 110 -11.26 15.04 -4.05
C SER A 110 -11.39 15.89 -2.78
N GLN A 111 -12.17 15.43 -1.79
CA GLN A 111 -12.47 16.19 -0.56
C GLN A 111 -11.49 15.90 0.59
N ILE A 112 -10.61 14.93 0.40
CA ILE A 112 -9.65 14.50 1.41
C ILE A 112 -8.31 14.26 0.74
N LYS A 113 -7.23 14.68 1.39
CA LYS A 113 -5.87 14.43 0.91
C LYS A 113 -4.97 14.01 2.04
N ALA A 114 -4.04 13.12 1.74
CA ALA A 114 -2.94 12.78 2.63
C ALA A 114 -1.73 13.65 2.30
N TYR A 115 -1.07 14.14 3.35
CA TYR A 115 0.21 14.81 3.28
C TYR A 115 1.32 13.77 3.38
N PHE A 116 2.09 13.62 2.31
CA PHE A 116 3.21 12.68 2.21
C PHE A 116 4.54 13.39 2.52
N GLY A 117 5.52 12.60 2.97
CA GLY A 117 6.92 13.04 3.02
C GLY A 117 7.36 13.64 1.68
N GLY A 118 8.14 14.72 1.71
CA GLY A 118 8.52 15.47 0.51
C GLY A 118 7.56 16.61 0.13
N GLN A 119 6.64 16.98 1.02
CA GLN A 119 5.70 18.11 0.87
C GLN A 119 4.62 17.93 -0.21
N VAL A 120 4.18 16.69 -0.45
CA VAL A 120 3.20 16.36 -1.51
C VAL A 120 1.84 16.06 -0.88
N TYR A 121 0.76 16.53 -1.51
CA TYR A 121 -0.62 16.22 -1.10
C TYR A 121 -1.31 15.39 -2.17
N LEU A 122 -1.72 14.18 -1.82
CA LEU A 122 -2.36 13.25 -2.74
C LEU A 122 -3.78 12.94 -2.26
N SER A 123 -4.72 12.91 -3.21
CA SER A 123 -6.04 12.32 -2.97
C SER A 123 -5.92 10.80 -2.97
N PRO A 124 -6.77 10.09 -2.21
CA PRO A 124 -6.87 8.65 -2.35
C PRO A 124 -7.34 8.28 -3.76
N SER A 125 -6.84 7.18 -4.30
CA SER A 125 -7.29 6.64 -5.59
C SER A 125 -8.67 5.99 -5.47
N SER A 126 -9.01 5.45 -4.30
CA SER A 126 -10.35 4.97 -3.98
C SER A 126 -10.70 5.12 -2.50
N ILE A 127 -12.01 5.12 -2.21
CA ILE A 127 -12.55 5.12 -0.85
C ILE A 127 -13.51 3.93 -0.73
N GLU A 128 -13.19 3.01 0.17
CA GLU A 128 -14.11 1.98 0.63
C GLU A 128 -15.00 2.59 1.73
N GLN A 129 -16.28 2.72 1.41
CA GLN A 129 -17.34 3.19 2.31
C GLN A 129 -18.61 2.44 1.93
N ASP A 130 -19.38 1.97 2.91
CA ASP A 130 -20.61 1.21 2.63
C ASP A 130 -21.64 2.11 1.92
N ASP A 131 -22.16 3.09 2.66
CA ASP A 131 -23.28 3.91 2.26
C ASP A 131 -23.03 5.40 2.53
N LYS A 132 -24.04 6.22 2.21
CA LYS A 132 -24.04 7.64 2.59
C LYS A 132 -23.93 7.76 4.11
N PHE A 133 -23.29 8.85 4.53
CA PHE A 133 -23.33 9.33 5.89
C PHE A 133 -24.65 10.06 6.08
N ALA A 134 -25.45 9.71 7.09
CA ALA A 134 -26.55 10.54 7.55
C ALA A 134 -26.02 11.85 8.18
N GLN A 135 -26.91 12.81 8.44
CA GLN A 135 -26.53 14.04 9.12
C GLN A 135 -25.99 13.75 10.53
N GLY A 136 -24.81 14.30 10.85
CA GLY A 136 -24.13 14.12 12.13
C GLY A 136 -23.53 12.73 12.34
N GLU A 137 -23.57 11.86 11.33
CA GLU A 137 -23.10 10.48 11.47
C GLU A 137 -21.57 10.41 11.38
N THR A 138 -20.99 9.63 12.30
CA THR A 138 -19.57 9.28 12.31
C THR A 138 -19.40 7.83 11.87
N LYS A 139 -18.56 7.57 10.87
CA LYS A 139 -18.23 6.22 10.38
C LYS A 139 -16.76 6.06 10.08
N SER A 140 -16.30 4.81 10.07
CA SER A 140 -14.99 4.44 9.55
C SER A 140 -15.06 4.28 8.03
N VAL A 141 -14.04 4.74 7.31
CA VAL A 141 -13.84 4.51 5.87
C VAL A 141 -12.39 4.11 5.61
N THR A 142 -12.16 3.34 4.55
CA THR A 142 -10.81 2.99 4.11
C THR A 142 -10.42 3.82 2.89
N LEU A 143 -9.31 4.54 2.99
CA LEU A 143 -8.74 5.34 1.92
C LEU A 143 -7.56 4.56 1.34
N HIS A 144 -7.61 4.25 0.05
CA HIS A 144 -6.50 3.62 -0.66
C HIS A 144 -5.75 4.65 -1.48
N PHE A 145 -4.43 4.53 -1.50
CA PHE A 145 -3.56 5.35 -2.32
C PHE A 145 -2.72 4.44 -3.22
N ASP A 146 -2.32 4.99 -4.36
CA ASP A 146 -1.39 4.32 -5.26
C ASP A 146 -0.02 4.10 -4.59
N GLU A 147 0.78 3.22 -5.19
CA GLU A 147 2.11 2.88 -4.67
C GLU A 147 2.98 4.12 -4.50
N ASN A 148 3.50 4.30 -3.28
CA ASN A 148 4.33 5.43 -2.93
C ASN A 148 5.34 5.05 -1.84
N SER A 149 6.61 5.33 -2.08
CA SER A 149 7.69 5.06 -1.10
C SER A 149 7.70 6.04 0.08
N ALA A 150 7.11 7.23 -0.07
CA ALA A 150 7.02 8.22 0.99
C ALA A 150 6.00 7.84 2.06
N SER A 151 6.32 8.15 3.32
CA SER A 151 5.41 7.97 4.44
C SER A 151 4.27 8.98 4.41
N ILE A 152 3.07 8.54 4.77
CA ILE A 152 1.96 9.45 5.10
C ILE A 152 2.27 10.12 6.43
N LEU A 153 2.26 11.45 6.44
CA LEU A 153 2.51 12.29 7.60
C LEU A 153 1.23 12.82 8.22
N GLY A 154 0.17 13.02 7.42
CA GLY A 154 -1.13 13.36 7.95
C GLY A 154 -2.25 13.33 6.92
N LEU A 155 -3.47 13.62 7.38
CA LEU A 155 -4.69 13.64 6.57
C LEU A 155 -5.40 14.99 6.76
N THR A 156 -5.89 15.58 5.68
CA THR A 156 -6.56 16.88 5.71
C THR A 156 -7.82 16.87 4.85
N THR A 157 -8.88 17.47 5.38
CA THR A 157 -10.04 17.95 4.63
C THR A 157 -9.99 19.48 4.54
N ARG A 158 -10.91 20.07 3.78
CA ARG A 158 -11.15 21.52 3.77
C ARG A 158 -12.63 21.74 4.09
N ASN A 159 -12.92 22.26 5.27
CA ASN A 159 -14.30 22.44 5.72
C ASN A 159 -14.92 23.73 5.14
N TYR A 160 -16.24 23.74 4.95
CA TYR A 160 -17.03 24.93 4.61
C TYR A 160 -17.04 25.97 5.73
#